data_AF-A0A9W9Z2C5-F1
#
_entry.id   AF-A0A9W9Z2C5-F1
#
_cell.length_a   1.000
_cell.length_b   1.000
_cell.length_c   1.000
_cell.angle_alpha   90.00
_cell.angle_beta   90.00
_cell.angle_gamma   90.00
#
_symmetry.space_group_name_H-M   'P 1'
#
loop_
_entity.id
_entity.type
_entity.pdbx_description
1 polymer ?
#
loop_
_entity_poly.entity_id
_entity_poly.type
_entity_poly.pdbx_seq_one_letter_code
_entity_poly.pdbx_strand_id
1 'polypeptide(L)'
;MRREVQALVVHCTFLDDGCQWKGEVRHLENHTNSCEFLKIPCVHPECGMQVKKADLTDHLEKECKCRLENCGFCNRQINFSRMKLHHEKECPAYPVVCEKCRKDDIPRAKLLRHQDPVMGDCDGVQGPCPFAQIGCSKTEVLTNNQKKEHLEQENTHHTTLVLRYAL
;
A
#
# COMPACT_ATOMS: atom_id res chain seq x y z
N MET A 1 36.43 51.25 -3.14
CA MET A 1 35.23 50.69 -3.80
C MET A 1 34.75 49.34 -3.28
N ARG A 2 35.52 48.23 -3.30
CA ARG A 2 34.99 46.90 -2.90
C ARG A 2 34.58 46.75 -1.41
N ARG A 3 35.20 47.52 -0.49
CA ARG A 3 34.92 47.45 0.96
C ARG A 3 33.67 48.23 1.38
N GLU A 4 33.36 49.34 0.73
CA GLU A 4 32.24 50.21 1.09
C GLU A 4 30.89 49.55 0.79
N VAL A 5 30.80 48.78 -0.30
CA VAL A 5 29.58 48.04 -0.67
C VAL A 5 29.21 46.98 0.38
N GLN A 6 30.20 46.35 1.02
CA GLN A 6 29.94 45.31 2.02
C GLN A 6 29.31 45.83 3.32
N ALA A 7 29.48 47.12 3.63
CA ALA A 7 28.91 47.78 4.80
C ALA A 7 27.53 48.40 4.54
N LEU A 8 27.03 48.37 3.30
CA LEU A 8 25.70 48.87 2.98
C LEU A 8 24.64 48.00 3.64
N VAL A 9 23.66 48.66 4.28
CA VAL A 9 22.53 47.98 4.90
C VAL A 9 21.43 47.80 3.86
N VAL A 10 21.05 46.54 3.62
CA VAL A 10 20.02 46.15 2.65
C VAL A 10 18.95 45.30 3.32
N HIS A 11 17.77 45.23 2.71
CA HIS A 11 16.73 44.29 3.10
C HIS A 11 16.95 42.94 2.42
N CYS A 12 16.37 41.89 2.99
CA CYS A 12 16.34 40.57 2.36
C CYS A 12 15.67 40.64 0.98
N THR A 13 16.13 39.80 0.05
CA THR A 13 15.50 39.62 -1.26
C THR A 13 14.07 39.07 -1.18
N PHE A 14 13.70 38.46 -0.05
CA PHE A 14 12.37 37.93 0.23
C PHE A 14 11.50 38.88 1.06
N LEU A 15 11.80 40.19 1.07
CA LEU A 15 11.00 41.20 1.78
C LEU A 15 9.53 41.16 1.34
N ASP A 16 9.27 41.00 0.05
CA ASP A 16 7.91 40.92 -0.51
C ASP A 16 7.17 39.64 -0.09
N ASP A 17 7.89 38.54 0.17
CA ASP A 17 7.32 37.30 0.68
C ASP A 17 7.10 37.33 2.22
N GLY A 18 7.57 38.39 2.90
CA GLY A 18 7.38 38.63 4.34
C GLY A 18 8.65 38.63 5.20
N CYS A 19 9.83 38.47 4.62
CA CYS A 19 11.08 38.47 5.38
C CYS A 19 11.45 39.87 5.87
N GLN A 20 11.54 40.06 7.19
CA GLN A 20 11.86 41.36 7.79
C GLN A 20 13.36 41.58 8.01
N TRP A 21 14.22 40.66 7.54
CA TRP A 21 15.66 40.79 7.77
C TRP A 21 16.24 42.01 7.05
N LYS A 22 17.05 42.75 7.80
CA LYS A 22 17.79 43.92 7.34
C LYS A 22 19.18 43.89 7.97
N GLY A 23 20.21 44.04 7.15
CA GLY A 23 21.58 43.95 7.63
C GLY A 23 22.59 44.33 6.55
N GLU A 24 23.86 44.31 6.91
CA GLU A 24 24.93 44.63 5.98
C GLU A 24 25.07 43.57 4.88
N VAL A 25 25.45 43.99 3.67
CA VAL A 25 25.63 43.10 2.50
C VAL A 25 26.54 41.91 2.81
N ARG A 26 27.58 42.08 3.64
CA ARG A 26 28.46 40.97 4.08
C ARG A 26 27.74 39.82 4.81
N HIS A 27 26.58 40.08 5.42
CA HIS A 27 25.80 39.08 6.13
C HIS A 27 24.58 38.59 5.31
N LEU A 28 24.28 39.22 4.17
CA LEU A 28 23.12 38.89 3.35
C LEU A 28 23.17 37.45 2.85
N GLU A 29 24.32 36.98 2.35
CA GLU A 29 24.45 35.62 1.83
C GLU A 29 24.19 34.55 2.91
N ASN A 30 24.76 34.74 4.11
CA ASN A 30 24.52 33.86 5.25
C ASN A 30 23.05 33.85 5.66
N HIS A 31 22.40 35.02 5.64
CA HIS A 31 20.96 35.11 5.90
C HIS A 31 20.16 34.41 4.80
N THR A 32 20.40 34.67 3.51
CA THR A 32 19.66 34.06 2.39
C THR A 32 19.66 32.54 2.46
N ASN A 33 20.79 31.92 2.82
CA ASN A 33 20.90 30.46 2.99
C ASN A 33 20.10 29.90 4.19
N SER A 34 19.87 30.73 5.20
CA SER A 34 19.09 30.39 6.40
C SER A 34 17.66 30.92 6.38
N CYS A 35 17.31 31.75 5.39
CA CYS A 35 16.04 32.45 5.33
C CYS A 35 14.87 31.47 5.20
N GLU A 36 13.88 31.65 6.06
CA GLU A 36 12.67 30.83 6.13
C GLU A 36 11.78 30.95 4.89
N PHE A 37 11.85 32.11 4.21
CA PHE A 37 11.11 32.41 2.99
C PHE A 37 11.81 31.92 1.72
N LEU A 38 13.02 31.38 1.83
CA LEU A 38 13.73 30.76 0.71
C LEU A 38 12.90 29.59 0.17
N LYS A 39 12.57 29.63 -1.12
CA LYS A 39 11.87 28.54 -1.80
C LYS A 39 12.88 27.47 -2.22
N ILE A 40 12.72 26.27 -1.69
CA ILE A 40 13.56 25.10 -1.98
C ILE A 40 12.72 24.01 -2.66
N PRO A 41 13.30 23.21 -3.56
CA PRO A 41 12.59 22.09 -4.15
C PRO A 41 12.23 21.05 -3.08
N CYS A 42 11.07 20.42 -3.24
CA CYS A 42 10.68 19.26 -2.44
C CYS A 42 11.74 18.16 -2.53
N VAL A 43 11.99 17.46 -1.42
CA VAL A 43 12.96 16.35 -1.36
C VAL A 43 12.59 15.18 -2.26
N HIS A 44 11.29 15.06 -2.62
CA HIS A 44 10.80 14.06 -3.55
C HIS A 44 10.85 14.61 -4.98
N PRO A 45 11.70 14.07 -5.88
CA PRO A 45 11.84 14.57 -7.25
C PRO A 45 10.54 14.52 -8.05
N GLU A 46 9.71 13.51 -7.77
CA GLU A 46 8.39 13.29 -8.36
C GLU A 46 7.33 14.33 -7.93
N CYS A 47 7.56 15.05 -6.83
CA CYS A 47 6.67 16.13 -6.40
C CYS A 47 6.84 17.39 -7.29
N GLY A 48 8.09 17.74 -7.60
CA GLY A 48 8.43 18.89 -8.46
C GLY A 48 8.08 20.28 -7.90
N MET A 49 7.47 20.38 -6.71
CA MET A 49 7.08 21.66 -6.11
C MET A 49 8.27 22.38 -5.48
N GLN A 50 8.26 23.71 -5.55
CA GLN A 50 9.12 24.57 -4.74
C GLN A 50 8.31 25.12 -3.56
N VAL A 51 8.80 24.89 -2.34
CA VAL A 51 8.14 25.25 -1.08
C VAL A 51 9.06 26.11 -0.23
N LYS A 52 8.49 27.03 0.54
CA LYS A 52 9.28 27.83 1.48
C LYS A 52 9.95 26.90 2.50
N LYS A 53 11.16 27.23 2.91
CA LYS A 53 11.94 26.43 3.85
C LYS A 53 11.19 26.21 5.18
N ALA A 54 10.48 27.23 5.67
CA ALA A 54 9.63 27.11 6.86
C ALA A 54 8.44 26.15 6.67
N ASP A 55 7.86 26.10 5.46
CA ASP A 55 6.66 25.32 5.16
C ASP A 55 6.99 23.89 4.68
N LEU A 56 8.27 23.57 4.47
CA LEU A 56 8.68 22.27 3.91
C LEU A 56 8.17 21.09 4.75
N THR A 57 8.21 21.19 6.08
CA THR A 57 7.71 20.13 6.97
C THR A 57 6.21 19.93 6.81
N ASP A 58 5.43 21.01 6.84
CA ASP A 58 3.97 20.95 6.69
C ASP A 58 3.58 20.42 5.31
N HIS A 59 4.31 20.84 4.27
CA HIS A 59 4.17 20.29 2.93
C HIS A 59 4.41 18.78 2.92
N LEU A 60 5.51 18.28 3.47
CA LEU A 60 5.83 16.84 3.44
C LEU A 60 4.80 15.99 4.20
N GLU A 61 4.24 16.53 5.28
CA GLU A 61 3.26 15.81 6.10
C GLU A 61 1.84 15.86 5.53
N LYS A 62 1.41 16.99 4.95
CA LYS A 62 0.00 17.23 4.63
C LYS A 62 -0.30 17.40 3.15
N GLU A 63 0.61 18.00 2.39
CA GLU A 63 0.33 18.43 1.02
C GLU A 63 1.03 17.59 -0.05
N CYS A 64 2.19 17.04 0.29
CA CYS A 64 3.05 16.34 -0.65
C CYS A 64 2.33 15.10 -1.16
N LYS A 65 2.18 15.01 -2.49
CA LYS A 65 1.58 13.83 -3.14
C LYS A 65 2.46 12.58 -3.01
N CYS A 66 3.74 12.79 -2.70
CA CYS A 66 4.74 11.76 -2.46
C CYS A 66 4.87 11.41 -0.97
N ARG A 67 4.02 11.96 -0.10
CA ARG A 67 3.98 11.55 1.31
C ARG A 67 3.63 10.06 1.40
N LEU A 68 4.23 9.40 2.37
CA LEU A 68 3.95 8.00 2.68
C LEU A 68 2.75 7.93 3.62
N GLU A 69 1.73 7.18 3.23
CA GLU A 69 0.58 6.85 4.08
C GLU A 69 0.48 5.34 4.26
N ASN A 70 -0.02 4.92 5.42
CA ASN A 70 -0.31 3.51 5.69
C ASN A 70 -1.58 3.10 4.94
N CYS A 71 -1.48 2.06 4.12
CA CYS A 71 -2.65 1.44 3.50
C CYS A 71 -3.58 0.87 4.57
N GLY A 72 -4.85 1.28 4.61
CA GLY A 72 -5.82 0.82 5.62
C GLY A 72 -6.14 -0.68 5.59
N PHE A 73 -5.78 -1.38 4.50
CA PHE A 73 -6.00 -2.83 4.37
C PHE A 73 -4.78 -3.67 4.76
N CYS A 74 -3.58 -3.24 4.35
CA CYS A 74 -2.36 -4.04 4.55
C CYS A 74 -1.32 -3.40 5.48
N ASN A 75 -1.59 -2.19 5.98
CA ASN A 75 -0.73 -1.38 6.85
C ASN A 75 0.68 -1.10 6.31
N ARG A 76 0.92 -1.28 5.00
CA ARG A 76 2.18 -0.91 4.36
C ARG A 76 2.21 0.59 4.05
N GLN A 77 3.38 1.19 4.18
CA GLN A 77 3.62 2.57 3.76
C GLN A 77 3.68 2.65 2.23
N ILE A 78 2.80 3.45 1.64
CA ILE A 78 2.67 3.64 0.19
C ILE A 78 2.60 5.15 -0.09
N ASN A 79 3.24 5.61 -1.16
CA ASN A 79 3.07 6.99 -1.62
C ASN A 79 1.59 7.28 -1.87
N PHE A 80 1.10 8.39 -1.35
CA PHE A 80 -0.31 8.80 -1.50
C PHE A 80 -0.76 8.80 -2.96
N SER A 81 0.08 9.32 -3.87
CA SER A 81 -0.16 9.31 -5.32
C SER A 81 -0.36 7.91 -5.92
N ARG A 82 0.27 6.87 -5.35
CA ARG A 82 0.20 5.48 -5.81
C ARG A 82 -0.84 4.65 -5.05
N MET A 83 -1.42 5.17 -3.97
CA MET A 83 -2.35 4.42 -3.11
C MET A 83 -3.53 3.83 -3.88
N LYS A 84 -4.08 4.59 -4.84
CA LYS A 84 -5.16 4.10 -5.73
C LYS A 84 -4.74 2.88 -6.54
N LEU A 85 -3.58 2.95 -7.21
CA LEU A 85 -3.04 1.83 -7.98
C LEU A 85 -2.74 0.63 -7.08
N HIS A 86 -2.20 0.88 -5.88
CA HIS A 86 -1.94 -0.14 -4.89
C HIS A 86 -3.22 -0.90 -4.53
N HIS A 87 -4.30 -0.20 -4.19
CA HIS A 87 -5.60 -0.83 -3.91
C HIS A 87 -6.13 -1.66 -5.09
N GLU A 88 -6.09 -1.10 -6.30
CA GLU A 88 -6.64 -1.74 -7.50
C GLU A 88 -5.86 -2.99 -7.94
N LYS A 89 -4.54 -3.04 -7.76
CA LYS A 89 -3.70 -4.08 -8.39
C LYS A 89 -2.76 -4.82 -7.47
N GLU A 90 -2.29 -4.21 -6.39
CA GLU A 90 -1.10 -4.71 -5.66
C GLU A 90 -1.41 -5.14 -4.23
N CYS A 91 -2.42 -4.55 -3.61
CA CYS A 91 -2.71 -4.74 -2.21
C CYS A 91 -3.24 -6.16 -1.95
N PRO A 92 -2.51 -6.99 -1.18
CA PRO A 92 -2.88 -8.38 -0.94
C PRO A 92 -4.10 -8.52 -0.03
N ALA A 93 -4.33 -7.53 0.84
CA ALA A 93 -5.44 -7.51 1.79
C ALA A 93 -6.67 -6.78 1.24
N TYR A 94 -6.58 -6.20 0.03
CA TYR A 94 -7.71 -5.49 -0.55
C TYR A 94 -8.86 -6.45 -0.85
N PRO A 95 -10.09 -6.12 -0.45
CA PRO A 95 -11.26 -6.97 -0.70
C PRO A 95 -11.59 -7.01 -2.18
N VAL A 96 -11.78 -8.20 -2.72
CA VAL A 96 -12.16 -8.45 -4.11
C VAL A 96 -13.38 -9.37 -4.16
N VAL A 97 -14.12 -9.28 -5.27
CA VAL A 97 -15.27 -10.15 -5.52
C VAL A 97 -14.81 -11.38 -6.29
N CYS A 98 -15.24 -12.56 -5.87
CA CYS A 98 -15.01 -13.78 -6.63
C CYS A 98 -15.92 -13.81 -7.86
N GLU A 99 -15.33 -13.93 -9.05
CA GLU A 99 -16.08 -13.96 -10.30
C GLU A 99 -16.95 -15.22 -10.47
N LYS A 100 -16.57 -16.31 -9.78
CA LYS A 100 -17.23 -17.62 -9.91
C LYS A 100 -18.47 -17.76 -9.01
N CYS A 101 -18.38 -17.32 -7.74
CA CYS A 101 -19.49 -17.43 -6.79
C CYS A 101 -20.12 -16.08 -6.41
N ARG A 102 -19.59 -14.95 -6.92
CA ARG A 102 -20.04 -13.58 -6.62
C ARG A 102 -19.93 -13.15 -5.16
N LYS A 103 -19.30 -13.96 -4.30
CA LYS A 103 -18.97 -13.59 -2.92
C LYS A 103 -17.97 -12.43 -2.92
N ASP A 104 -18.28 -11.41 -2.14
CA ASP A 104 -17.46 -10.23 -1.92
C ASP A 104 -16.57 -10.39 -0.68
N ASP A 105 -15.82 -9.33 -0.36
CA ASP A 105 -14.97 -9.22 0.83
C ASP A 105 -13.90 -10.33 0.98
N ILE A 106 -13.47 -10.93 -0.14
CA ILE A 106 -12.37 -11.89 -0.14
C ILE A 106 -11.06 -11.11 -0.28
N PRO A 107 -10.11 -11.21 0.67
CA PRO A 107 -8.80 -10.59 0.48
C PRO A 107 -8.12 -11.12 -0.79
N ARG A 108 -7.59 -10.23 -1.64
CA ARG A 108 -6.95 -10.58 -2.92
C ARG A 108 -6.00 -11.79 -2.82
N ALA A 109 -5.15 -11.82 -1.79
CA ALA A 109 -4.20 -12.91 -1.57
C ALA A 109 -4.85 -14.26 -1.22
N LYS A 110 -6.08 -14.27 -0.71
CA LYS A 110 -6.84 -15.48 -0.35
C LYS A 110 -7.75 -15.97 -1.49
N LEU A 111 -7.93 -15.19 -2.57
CA LEU A 111 -8.84 -15.53 -3.66
C LEU A 111 -8.48 -16.86 -4.34
N LEU A 112 -7.19 -17.11 -4.58
CA LEU A 112 -6.74 -18.37 -5.19
C LEU A 112 -7.07 -19.58 -4.32
N ARG A 113 -6.84 -19.48 -3.00
CA ARG A 113 -7.18 -20.53 -2.04
C ARG A 113 -8.69 -20.74 -1.94
N HIS A 114 -9.47 -19.67 -1.97
CA HIS A 114 -10.93 -19.75 -2.00
C HIS A 114 -11.42 -20.55 -3.22
N GLN A 115 -10.82 -20.32 -4.38
CA GLN A 115 -11.15 -20.99 -5.65
C GLN A 115 -10.46 -22.34 -5.87
N ASP A 116 -9.74 -22.87 -4.88
CA ASP A 116 -9.05 -24.15 -4.98
C ASP A 116 -10.07 -25.30 -5.14
N PRO A 117 -9.99 -26.14 -6.18
CA PRO A 117 -10.96 -27.22 -6.40
C PRO A 117 -10.95 -28.30 -5.31
N VAL A 118 -9.83 -28.49 -4.63
CA VAL A 118 -9.61 -29.59 -3.69
C VAL A 118 -9.85 -29.15 -2.24
N MET A 119 -9.43 -27.95 -1.86
CA MET A 119 -9.55 -27.47 -0.46
C MET A 119 -10.21 -26.10 -0.33
N GLY A 120 -10.63 -25.50 -1.45
CA GLY A 120 -11.32 -24.22 -1.44
C GLY A 120 -12.77 -24.32 -1.00
N ASP A 121 -13.35 -23.17 -0.64
CA ASP A 121 -14.71 -23.01 -0.14
C ASP A 121 -15.62 -22.25 -1.13
N CYS A 122 -15.20 -22.13 -2.41
CA CYS A 122 -15.97 -21.44 -3.45
C CYS A 122 -17.13 -22.29 -3.97
N ASP A 123 -18.35 -21.80 -3.81
CA ASP A 123 -19.57 -22.47 -4.33
C ASP A 123 -19.63 -22.51 -5.87
N GLY A 124 -18.86 -21.64 -6.55
CA GLY A 124 -18.77 -21.58 -8.00
C GLY A 124 -17.67 -22.47 -8.59
N VAL A 125 -16.93 -23.22 -7.75
CA VAL A 125 -15.90 -24.17 -8.18
C VAL A 125 -16.32 -25.57 -7.76
N GLN A 126 -16.36 -26.49 -8.74
CA GLN A 126 -16.48 -27.91 -8.46
C GLN A 126 -15.11 -28.55 -8.43
N GLY A 127 -14.94 -29.59 -7.62
CA GLY A 127 -13.70 -30.34 -7.58
C GLY A 127 -13.80 -31.66 -6.83
N PRO A 128 -12.75 -32.49 -6.88
CA PRO A 128 -12.79 -33.85 -6.37
C PRO A 128 -12.84 -33.89 -4.84
N CYS A 129 -13.18 -35.05 -4.29
CA CYS A 129 -12.94 -35.34 -2.88
C CYS A 129 -11.43 -35.21 -2.57
N PRO A 130 -11.00 -34.57 -1.45
CA PRO A 130 -9.58 -34.41 -1.12
C PRO A 130 -8.89 -35.76 -0.88
N PHE A 131 -9.67 -36.79 -0.53
CA PHE A 131 -9.19 -38.14 -0.28
C PHE A 131 -9.24 -39.05 -1.52
N ALA A 132 -9.66 -38.56 -2.68
CA ALA A 132 -9.71 -39.34 -3.92
C ALA A 132 -8.32 -39.92 -4.27
N GLN A 133 -7.26 -39.14 -4.04
CA GLN A 133 -5.87 -39.54 -4.29
C GLN A 133 -5.35 -40.67 -3.37
N ILE A 134 -6.00 -40.88 -2.23
CA ILE A 134 -5.64 -41.96 -1.28
C ILE A 134 -6.69 -43.08 -1.23
N GLY A 135 -7.59 -43.14 -2.22
CA GLY A 135 -8.50 -44.27 -2.41
C GLY A 135 -9.96 -44.05 -2.00
N CYS A 136 -10.41 -42.81 -1.80
CA CYS A 136 -11.85 -42.55 -1.67
C CYS A 136 -12.57 -42.95 -2.97
N SER A 137 -13.68 -43.68 -2.84
CA SER A 137 -14.45 -44.20 -3.98
C SER A 137 -15.20 -43.12 -4.77
N LYS A 138 -15.33 -41.90 -4.23
CA LYS A 138 -15.99 -40.79 -4.91
C LYS A 138 -15.01 -40.07 -5.85
N THR A 139 -15.05 -40.46 -7.12
CA THR A 139 -14.17 -39.94 -8.20
C THR A 139 -14.76 -38.75 -8.97
N GLU A 140 -16.07 -38.52 -8.84
CA GLU A 140 -16.77 -37.41 -9.48
C GLU A 140 -16.41 -36.06 -8.84
N VAL A 141 -16.47 -34.99 -9.64
CA VAL A 141 -16.35 -33.62 -9.12
C VAL A 141 -17.62 -33.24 -8.36
N LEU A 142 -17.46 -32.59 -7.22
CA LEU A 142 -18.53 -32.19 -6.31
C LEU A 142 -18.59 -30.68 -6.21
N THR A 143 -19.80 -30.13 -6.06
CA THR A 143 -19.97 -28.75 -5.56
C THR A 143 -19.53 -28.65 -4.10
N ASN A 144 -19.28 -27.43 -3.61
CA ASN A 144 -18.89 -27.20 -2.22
C ASN A 144 -19.89 -27.80 -1.20
N ASN A 145 -21.19 -27.67 -1.45
CA ASN A 145 -22.22 -28.24 -0.58
C ASN A 145 -22.21 -29.77 -0.59
N GLN A 146 -22.21 -30.40 -1.77
CA GLN A 146 -22.13 -31.86 -1.90
C GLN A 146 -20.85 -32.42 -1.27
N LYS A 147 -19.75 -31.68 -1.38
CA LYS A 147 -18.47 -32.06 -0.79
C LYS A 147 -18.52 -32.06 0.73
N LYS A 148 -19.12 -31.02 1.35
CA LYS A 148 -19.32 -30.97 2.81
C LYS A 148 -20.16 -32.16 3.28
N GLU A 149 -21.30 -32.39 2.63
CA GLU A 149 -22.18 -33.52 2.94
C GLU A 149 -21.46 -34.87 2.82
N HIS A 150 -20.72 -35.09 1.73
CA HIS A 150 -19.93 -36.31 1.52
C HIS A 150 -18.83 -36.49 2.57
N LEU A 151 -18.09 -35.42 2.89
CA LEU A 151 -17.02 -35.47 3.90
C LEU A 151 -17.56 -35.79 5.30
N GLU A 152 -18.76 -35.33 5.63
CA GLU A 152 -19.45 -35.64 6.88
C GLU A 152 -19.94 -37.10 6.90
N GLN A 153 -20.55 -37.58 5.82
CA GLN A 153 -21.06 -38.96 5.72
C GLN A 153 -19.95 -40.01 5.74
N GLU A 154 -18.85 -39.76 5.04
CA GLU A 154 -17.74 -40.71 4.87
C GLU A 154 -16.55 -40.42 5.81
N ASN A 155 -16.75 -39.64 6.88
CA ASN A 155 -15.67 -39.20 7.77
C ASN A 155 -14.87 -40.38 8.36
N THR A 156 -15.55 -41.42 8.83
CA THR A 156 -14.91 -42.63 9.40
C THR A 156 -14.08 -43.38 8.35
N HIS A 157 -14.58 -43.47 7.12
CA HIS A 157 -13.87 -44.06 5.99
C HIS A 157 -12.63 -43.22 5.63
N HIS A 158 -12.79 -41.90 5.47
CA HIS A 158 -11.67 -40.99 5.20
C HIS A 158 -10.60 -41.04 6.28
N THR A 159 -10.98 -41.08 7.55
CA THR A 159 -10.05 -41.23 8.68
C THR A 159 -9.26 -42.54 8.57
N THR A 160 -9.93 -43.64 8.19
CA THR A 160 -9.28 -44.94 7.96
C THR A 160 -8.29 -44.89 6.80
N LEU A 161 -8.63 -44.20 5.70
CA LEU A 161 -7.73 -44.00 4.56
C LEU A 161 -6.47 -43.22 4.97
N VAL A 162 -6.63 -42.14 5.75
CA VAL A 162 -5.48 -41.35 6.25
C VAL A 162 -4.58 -42.22 7.13
N LEU A 163 -5.15 -43.01 8.05
CA LEU A 163 -4.38 -43.91 8.92
C LEU A 163 -3.61 -44.97 8.12
N ARG A 164 -4.22 -45.52 7.06
CA ARG A 164 -3.56 -46.51 6.19
C ARG A 164 -2.46 -45.91 5.31
N TYR A 165 -2.59 -44.65 4.93
CA TYR A 165 -1.63 -43.95 4.09
C TYR A 165 -0.44 -43.38 4.88
N ALA A 166 -0.63 -43.11 6.17
CA ALA A 166 0.40 -42.55 7.05
C ALA A 166 1.34 -43.60 7.70
N LEU A 167 1.04 -44.89 7.54
CA LEU A 167 1.84 -46.04 7.99
C LEU A 167 2.60 -46.65 6.81
#